data_AF-A0AAD5MEF7-F1
#
_entry.id   AF-A0AAD5MEF7-F1
#
_cell.length_a   1.000
_cell.length_b   1.000
_cell.length_c   1.000
_cell.angle_alpha   90.00
_cell.angle_beta   90.00
_cell.angle_gamma   90.00
#
_symmetry.space_group_name_H-M   'P 1'
#
loop_
_entity.id
_entity.type
_entity.pdbx_description
1 polymer ?
#
loop_
_entity_poly.entity_id
_entity_poly.type
_entity_poly.pdbx_seq_one_letter_code
_entity_poly.pdbx_strand_id
1 'polypeptide(L)'
;MGIPANEGLQPNCIIIGNTVTSLCVKKTNGPRPMCKAGMDENIESISSKHLSISGTLTTTNVIMANWSKEMWQSVVNRAVRMLASGPFGSHFFTAIAVVS
;
A
#
# COMPACT_ATOMS: atom_id res chain seq x y z
N MET A 1 29.44 3.46 14.01
CA MET A 1 28.76 3.57 12.71
C MET A 1 27.29 3.83 12.99
N GLY A 2 26.89 5.10 13.00
CA GLY A 2 25.50 5.51 13.23
C GLY A 2 24.74 5.55 11.91
N ILE A 3 23.55 4.96 11.89
CA ILE A 3 22.60 5.10 10.79
C ILE A 3 22.17 6.57 10.75
N PRO A 4 22.24 7.27 9.60
CA PRO A 4 21.75 8.64 9.54
C PRO A 4 20.23 8.63 9.74
N ALA A 5 19.78 9.38 10.75
CA ALA A 5 18.38 9.71 10.93
C ALA A 5 17.92 10.48 9.69
N ASN A 6 16.90 9.97 9.01
CA ASN A 6 16.14 10.76 8.07
C ASN A 6 15.34 11.77 8.91
N GLU A 7 15.91 12.96 9.11
CA GLU A 7 15.23 14.15 9.64
C GLU A 7 14.23 14.69 8.59
N GLY A 8 13.36 13.81 8.11
CA GLY A 8 12.31 14.08 7.15
C GLY A 8 10.99 14.13 7.91
N LEU A 9 10.49 15.34 8.10
CA LEU A 9 9.09 15.69 8.38
C LEU A 9 8.12 14.48 8.38
N GLN A 10 7.72 14.02 9.56
CA GLN A 10 6.72 12.93 9.65
C GLN A 10 5.39 13.43 9.05
N PRO A 11 4.88 12.81 7.97
CA PRO A 11 3.57 13.15 7.44
C PRO A 11 2.50 12.74 8.47
N ASN A 12 1.54 13.61 8.74
CA ASN A 12 0.37 13.22 9.53
C ASN A 12 -0.57 12.43 8.62
N CYS A 13 -1.23 11.39 9.12
CA CYS A 13 -2.17 10.60 8.32
C CYS A 13 -3.60 11.10 8.53
N ILE A 14 -4.37 11.23 7.46
CA ILE A 14 -5.82 11.41 7.55
C ILE A 14 -6.45 10.02 7.61
N ILE A 15 -7.16 9.74 8.70
CA ILE A 15 -7.79 8.46 8.97
C ILE A 15 -9.31 8.63 8.90
N ILE A 16 -9.97 7.88 8.01
CA ILE A 16 -11.42 7.79 7.95
C ILE A 16 -11.81 6.39 8.44
N GLY A 17 -12.52 6.33 9.57
CA GLY A 17 -12.77 5.07 10.26
C GLY A 17 -11.48 4.44 10.78
N ASN A 18 -11.07 3.33 10.19
CA ASN A 18 -9.81 2.61 10.49
C ASN A 18 -8.79 2.66 9.34
N THR A 19 -9.04 3.46 8.30
CA THR A 19 -8.25 3.47 7.07
C THR A 19 -7.53 4.79 6.89
N VAL A 20 -6.23 4.74 6.58
CA VAL A 20 -5.49 5.92 6.12
C VAL A 20 -5.92 6.20 4.68
N THR A 21 -6.51 7.36 4.42
CA THR A 21 -7.03 7.73 3.10
C THR A 21 -6.12 8.70 2.37
N SER A 22 -5.36 9.51 3.10
CA SER A 22 -4.46 10.51 2.54
C SER A 22 -3.41 10.94 3.56
N LEU A 23 -2.37 11.60 3.05
CA LEU A 23 -1.29 12.17 3.85
C LEU A 23 -1.53 13.67 4.02
N CYS A 24 -1.29 14.15 5.23
CA CYS A 24 -1.28 15.55 5.60
C CYS A 24 0.18 15.99 5.73
N VAL A 25 0.65 16.70 4.71
CA VAL A 25 2.06 17.10 4.56
C VAL A 25 2.25 18.58 4.89
N LYS A 26 3.41 18.98 5.37
CA LYS A 26 3.71 20.39 5.66
C LYS A 26 4.24 21.06 4.40
N LYS A 27 3.47 21.95 3.75
CA LYS A 27 3.98 22.77 2.63
C LYS A 27 4.68 24.07 3.06
N THR A 28 4.48 24.55 4.29
CA THR A 28 5.02 25.86 4.75
C THR A 28 5.76 25.72 6.07
N ASN A 29 6.71 26.63 6.35
CA ASN A 29 7.61 26.64 7.52
C ASN A 29 6.92 26.77 8.90
N GLY A 30 5.61 26.63 9.00
CA GLY A 30 4.86 26.65 10.26
C GLY A 30 5.12 25.41 11.15
N PRO A 31 4.82 25.48 12.45
CA PRO A 31 5.16 24.40 13.39
C PRO A 31 4.33 23.12 13.20
N ARG A 32 3.20 23.17 12.48
CA ARG A 32 2.31 22.01 12.25
C ARG A 32 1.68 22.06 10.85
N PRO A 33 1.52 20.93 10.14
CA PRO A 33 0.75 20.90 8.91
C PRO A 33 -0.72 21.18 9.26
N MET A 34 -1.30 22.20 8.63
CA MET A 34 -2.71 22.53 8.76
C MET A 34 -3.47 21.84 7.63
N CYS A 35 -4.02 20.66 7.92
CA CYS A 35 -4.98 20.00 7.04
C CYS A 35 -6.36 20.19 7.63
N LYS A 36 -7.14 21.10 7.04
CA LYS A 36 -8.55 21.29 7.39
C LYS A 36 -9.39 20.45 6.45
N ALA A 37 -10.25 19.60 7.00
CA ALA A 37 -11.28 18.93 6.21
C ALA A 37 -12.14 19.99 5.51
N GLY A 38 -12.12 20.01 4.16
CA GLY A 38 -12.83 21.00 3.33
C GLY A 38 -11.94 22.04 2.62
N MET A 39 -10.64 22.06 2.88
CA MET A 39 -9.65 22.78 2.06
C MET A 39 -8.56 21.79 1.64
N ASP A 40 -8.40 21.53 0.34
CA ASP A 40 -7.42 20.59 -0.23
C ASP A 40 -5.96 21.05 -0.10
N GLU A 41 -5.71 22.07 0.73
CA GLU A 41 -4.37 22.50 1.07
C GLU A 41 -3.70 21.44 1.95
N ASN A 42 -2.46 21.09 1.60
CA ASN A 42 -1.62 20.17 2.38
C ASN A 42 -2.07 18.69 2.39
N ILE A 43 -3.08 18.32 1.59
CA ILE A 43 -3.51 16.93 1.40
C ILE A 43 -2.80 16.33 0.19
N GLU A 44 -2.07 15.24 0.40
CA GLU A 44 -1.42 14.46 -0.64
C GLU A 44 -1.95 13.03 -0.68
N SER A 45 -1.96 12.43 -1.87
CA SER A 45 -2.26 11.02 -2.04
C SER A 45 -1.17 10.16 -1.41
N ILE A 46 -1.55 9.00 -0.88
CA ILE A 46 -0.60 8.00 -0.39
C ILE A 46 0.26 7.52 -1.57
N SER A 47 1.59 7.61 -1.42
CA SER A 47 2.52 7.12 -2.44
C SER A 47 2.28 5.64 -2.73
N SER A 48 2.36 5.23 -4.00
CA SER A 48 2.19 3.84 -4.44
C SER A 48 3.12 2.85 -3.74
N LYS A 49 4.26 3.32 -3.21
CA LYS A 49 5.19 2.53 -2.39
C LYS A 49 4.55 1.97 -1.13
N HIS A 50 3.57 2.67 -0.55
CA HIS A 50 2.85 2.23 0.64
C HIS A 50 1.57 1.44 0.31
N LEU A 51 1.20 1.39 -0.98
CA LEU A 51 0.03 0.65 -1.48
C LEU A 51 0.42 -0.65 -2.20
N SER A 52 1.72 -0.93 -2.31
CA SER A 52 2.26 -2.09 -3.00
C SER A 52 2.87 -3.07 -2.00
N ILE A 53 2.53 -4.35 -2.15
CA ILE A 53 3.18 -5.46 -1.45
C ILE A 53 3.90 -6.29 -2.52
N SER A 54 5.20 -6.51 -2.33
CA SER A 54 6.02 -7.36 -3.18
C SER A 54 6.69 -8.46 -2.36
N GLY A 55 7.01 -9.57 -3.01
CA GLY A 55 7.66 -10.71 -2.37
C GLY A 55 7.95 -11.83 -3.36
N THR A 56 8.57 -12.90 -2.86
CA THR A 56 8.91 -14.09 -3.65
C THR A 56 8.06 -15.27 -3.18
N LEU A 57 7.34 -15.89 -4.12
CA LEU A 57 6.66 -17.16 -3.89
C LEU A 57 7.65 -18.30 -4.17
N THR A 58 7.78 -19.22 -3.22
CA THR A 58 8.60 -20.43 -3.38
C THR A 58 7.70 -21.65 -3.27
N THR A 59 8.04 -22.69 -4.03
CA THR A 59 7.34 -23.98 -3.98
C THR A 59 8.35 -25.12 -3.99
N THR A 60 8.04 -26.17 -3.25
CA THR A 60 8.79 -27.43 -3.28
C THR A 60 8.19 -28.42 -4.29
N ASN A 61 7.01 -28.11 -4.84
CA ASN A 61 6.34 -28.95 -5.81
C ASN A 61 6.95 -28.73 -7.19
N VAL A 62 7.60 -29.76 -7.73
CA VAL A 62 8.30 -29.72 -9.03
C VAL A 62 7.38 -29.40 -10.21
N ILE A 63 6.09 -29.74 -10.13
CA ILE A 63 5.12 -29.43 -11.17
C ILE A 63 4.84 -27.92 -11.17
N MET A 64 4.58 -27.36 -9.98
CA MET A 64 4.34 -25.92 -9.81
C MET A 64 5.57 -25.06 -10.11
N ALA A 65 6.77 -25.58 -9.86
CA ALA A 65 8.02 -24.89 -10.20
C ALA A 65 8.15 -24.65 -11.71
N ASN A 66 7.60 -25.55 -12.53
CA ASN A 66 7.62 -25.48 -13.99
C ASN A 66 6.37 -24.77 -14.57
N TRP A 67 5.51 -24.20 -13.72
CA TRP A 67 4.33 -23.48 -14.21
C TRP A 67 4.70 -22.20 -14.94
N SER A 68 3.90 -21.88 -15.96
CA SER A 68 4.06 -20.62 -16.68
C SER A 68 3.66 -19.43 -15.81
N LYS A 69 4.06 -18.23 -16.24
CA LYS A 69 3.71 -16.99 -15.58
C LYS A 69 2.19 -16.79 -15.48
N GLU A 70 1.44 -17.21 -16.50
CA GLU A 70 -0.03 -17.14 -16.55
C GLU A 70 -0.68 -18.06 -15.52
N MET A 71 -0.12 -19.25 -15.30
CA MET A 71 -0.58 -20.17 -14.26
C MET A 71 -0.35 -19.59 -12.87
N TRP A 72 0.84 -19.03 -12.61
CA TRP A 72 1.12 -18.31 -11.36
C TRP A 72 0.23 -17.07 -11.18
N GLN A 73 -0.04 -16.35 -12.28
CA GLN A 73 -0.95 -15.20 -12.28
C GLN A 73 -2.36 -15.60 -11.83
N SER A 74 -2.85 -16.77 -12.25
CA SER A 74 -4.14 -17.31 -11.80
C SER A 74 -4.18 -17.54 -10.28
N VAL A 75 -3.09 -18.06 -9.70
CA VAL A 75 -2.97 -18.28 -8.25
C VAL A 75 -3.03 -16.95 -7.49
N VAL A 76 -2.22 -15.97 -7.87
CA VAL A 76 -2.18 -14.68 -7.15
C VAL A 76 -3.48 -13.88 -7.36
N ASN A 77 -4.13 -13.98 -8.52
CA ASN A 77 -5.45 -13.40 -8.75
C ASN A 77 -6.50 -14.01 -7.82
N ARG A 78 -6.44 -15.33 -7.59
CA ARG A 78 -7.32 -15.98 -6.62
C ARG A 78 -7.05 -15.48 -5.20
N ALA A 79 -5.79 -15.30 -4.81
CA ALA A 79 -5.44 -14.74 -3.51
C ALA A 79 -6.04 -13.35 -3.31
N VAL A 80 -5.93 -12.45 -4.30
CA VAL A 80 -6.55 -11.12 -4.26
C VAL A 80 -8.08 -11.23 -4.11
N ARG A 81 -8.73 -12.11 -4.86
CA ARG A 81 -10.18 -12.32 -4.73
C ARG A 81 -10.57 -12.79 -3.34
N MET A 82 -9.80 -13.69 -2.73
CA MET A 82 -10.05 -14.16 -1.37
C MET A 82 -9.89 -13.03 -0.33
N LEU A 83 -8.91 -12.15 -0.51
CA LEU A 83 -8.72 -10.97 0.33
C LEU A 83 -9.90 -9.99 0.17
N ALA A 84 -10.32 -9.74 -1.07
CA ALA A 84 -11.46 -8.88 -1.39
C ALA A 84 -12.80 -9.43 -0.86
N SER A 85 -12.97 -10.75 -0.78
CA SER A 85 -14.15 -11.38 -0.19
C SER A 85 -14.07 -11.61 1.33
N GLY A 86 -12.91 -11.34 1.95
CA GLY A 86 -12.63 -11.63 3.34
C GLY A 86 -12.97 -10.47 4.30
N PRO A 87 -12.56 -10.58 5.58
CA PRO A 87 -12.79 -9.55 6.59
C PRO A 87 -12.21 -8.17 6.26
N PHE A 88 -11.23 -8.12 5.34
CA PHE A 88 -10.57 -6.90 4.87
C PHE A 88 -11.06 -6.45 3.49
N GLY A 89 -12.19 -6.96 3.00
CA GLY A 89 -12.64 -6.80 1.62
C GLY A 89 -12.66 -5.36 1.12
N SER A 90 -13.09 -4.41 1.96
CA SER A 90 -13.10 -2.97 1.64
C SER A 90 -11.73 -2.39 1.31
N HIS A 91 -10.65 -2.95 1.85
CA HIS A 91 -9.28 -2.49 1.61
C HIS A 91 -8.65 -3.13 0.37
N PHE A 92 -9.18 -4.27 -0.09
CA PHE A 92 -8.64 -5.05 -1.20
C PHE A 92 -9.57 -5.10 -2.43
N PHE A 93 -10.74 -4.45 -2.38
CA PHE A 93 -11.72 -4.48 -3.47
C PHE A 93 -11.16 -4.01 -4.82
N THR A 94 -10.23 -3.05 -4.80
CA THR A 94 -9.55 -2.51 -5.99
C THR A 94 -8.13 -3.05 -6.18
N ALA A 95 -7.69 -4.01 -5.34
CA ALA A 95 -6.35 -4.55 -5.42
C ALA A 95 -6.17 -5.37 -6.70
N ILE A 96 -4.95 -5.33 -7.25
CA ILE A 96 -4.54 -6.11 -8.42
C ILE A 96 -3.22 -6.79 -8.07
N ALA A 97 -3.06 -8.04 -8.48
CA ALA A 97 -1.80 -8.78 -8.37
C ALA A 97 -1.12 -8.88 -9.72
N VAL A 98 0.21 -8.87 -9.72
CA VAL A 98 1.04 -9.05 -10.90
C VAL A 98 2.18 -9.99 -10.54
N VAL A 99 2.39 -11.02 -11.36
CA VAL A 99 3.62 -11.80 -11.38
C VAL A 99 4.58 -11.08 -12.34
N SER A 100 5.83 -10.87 -11.96
CA SER A 100 6.85 -10.18 -12.76
C SER A 100 7.96 -11.14 -13.15
#